data_AF-A0A0Q8D5F0-F1
#
_entry.id   AF-A0A0Q8D5F0-F1
#
_cell.length_a   1.000
_cell.length_b   1.000
_cell.length_c   1.000
_cell.angle_alpha   90.00
_cell.angle_beta   90.00
_cell.angle_gamma   90.00
#
_symmetry.space_group_name_H-M   'P 1'
#
loop_
_entity.id
_entity.type
_entity.pdbx_description
1 polymer ?
#
loop_
_entity_poly.entity_id
_entity_poly.type
_entity_poly.pdbx_seq_one_letter_code
_entity_poly.pdbx_strand_id
1 'polypeptide(L)'
;MSRNADHVYSAPADIARLESHIAHLRDDARVQLSMHDGRVLRGVVAALPGLQTFYGPGDVEGLNGMLRLEEPLDGGGSRVHNLWLDQIDAIRPLTAFELHRPH
;
A
#
# COMPACT_ATOMS: atom_id res chain seq x y z
N MET A 1 -13.75 -9.10 -16.31
CA MET A 1 -12.56 -9.50 -15.53
C MET A 1 -12.85 -9.13 -14.08
N SER A 2 -13.12 -10.13 -13.24
CA SER A 2 -13.44 -9.93 -11.83
C SER A 2 -12.20 -9.43 -11.08
N ARG A 3 -12.39 -8.44 -10.20
CA ARG A 3 -11.34 -7.92 -9.34
C ARG A 3 -11.33 -8.75 -8.07
N ASN A 4 -10.50 -9.79 -8.04
CA ASN A 4 -10.40 -10.69 -6.88
C ASN A 4 -9.33 -10.18 -5.92
N ALA A 5 -9.61 -10.25 -4.62
CA ALA A 5 -8.68 -9.94 -3.54
C ALA A 5 -8.69 -11.06 -2.50
N ASP A 6 -7.58 -11.28 -1.81
CA ASP A 6 -7.51 -12.29 -0.75
C ASP A 6 -8.37 -11.88 0.45
N HIS A 7 -8.46 -10.58 0.74
CA HIS A 7 -9.32 -10.01 1.76
C HIS A 7 -10.11 -8.81 1.23
N VAL A 8 -11.34 -8.68 1.69
CA VAL A 8 -12.23 -7.56 1.43
C VAL A 8 -12.94 -7.15 2.71
N TYR A 9 -13.25 -5.86 2.84
CA TYR A 9 -13.83 -5.29 4.04
C TYR A 9 -15.15 -4.58 3.72
N SER A 10 -16.18 -4.86 4.52
CA SER A 10 -17.51 -4.24 4.37
C SER A 10 -17.94 -3.49 5.64
N ALA A 11 -17.28 -3.73 6.78
CA ALA A 11 -17.60 -3.05 8.02
C ALA A 11 -17.09 -1.59 7.99
N PRO A 12 -17.89 -0.61 8.45
CA PRO A 12 -17.49 0.81 8.44
C PRO A 12 -16.18 1.11 9.20
N ALA A 13 -15.91 0.38 10.28
CA ALA A 13 -14.69 0.56 11.08
C ALA A 13 -13.42 0.15 10.29
N ASP A 14 -13.49 -0.94 9.53
CA ASP A 14 -12.37 -1.42 8.72
C ASP A 14 -12.14 -0.49 7.52
N ILE A 15 -13.22 -0.03 6.88
CA ILE A 15 -13.16 0.96 5.80
C ILE A 15 -12.48 2.24 6.29
N ALA A 16 -12.89 2.76 7.44
CA ALA A 16 -12.28 3.96 8.03
C ALA A 16 -10.79 3.78 8.35
N ARG A 17 -10.37 2.57 8.76
CA ARG A 17 -8.94 2.24 8.96
C ARG A 17 -8.18 2.33 7.63
N LEU A 18 -8.72 1.72 6.57
CA LEU A 18 -8.09 1.76 5.24
C LEU A 18 -8.03 3.19 4.68
N GLU A 19 -9.11 3.97 4.84
CA GLU A 19 -9.14 5.39 4.46
C GLU A 19 -8.10 6.21 5.24
N SER A 20 -7.93 5.91 6.53
CA SER A 20 -6.88 6.54 7.34
C SER A 20 -5.49 6.25 6.76
N HIS A 21 -5.20 5.01 6.35
CA HIS A 21 -3.93 4.69 5.68
C HIS A 21 -3.76 5.47 4.37
N ILE A 22 -4.82 5.55 3.55
CA ILE A 22 -4.80 6.36 2.31
C ILE A 22 -4.52 7.84 2.61
N ALA A 23 -5.09 8.40 3.67
CA ALA A 23 -4.87 9.80 4.03
C ALA A 23 -3.41 10.13 4.39
N HIS A 24 -2.63 9.14 4.82
CA HIS A 24 -1.19 9.29 5.08
C HIS A 24 -0.34 9.14 3.81
N LEU A 25 -0.92 8.65 2.71
CA LEU A 25 -0.26 8.47 1.43
C LEU A 25 -0.59 9.66 0.53
N ARG A 26 0.43 10.41 0.14
CA ARG A 26 0.31 11.46 -0.87
C ARG A 26 0.93 10.99 -2.17
N ASP A 27 0.51 11.60 -3.27
CA ASP A 27 1.14 11.39 -4.57
C ASP A 27 2.61 11.77 -4.49
N ASP A 28 3.49 10.95 -5.08
CA ASP A 28 4.95 11.12 -5.06
C ASP A 28 5.56 11.16 -3.63
N ALA A 29 4.80 10.70 -2.61
CA ALA A 29 5.30 10.65 -1.24
C ALA A 29 6.34 9.54 -1.09
N ARG A 30 7.43 9.88 -0.41
CA ARG A 30 8.44 8.90 0.01
C ARG A 30 8.03 8.31 1.34
N VAL A 31 7.91 7.00 1.41
CA VAL A 31 7.40 6.31 2.60
C VAL A 31 8.18 5.04 2.91
N GLN A 32 8.23 4.71 4.19
CA GLN A 32 8.56 3.39 4.68
C GLN A 32 7.26 2.72 5.12
N LEU A 33 7.01 1.54 4.57
CA LEU A 33 5.89 0.69 4.91
C LEU A 33 6.38 -0.45 5.78
N SER A 34 5.70 -0.69 6.89
CA SER A 34 5.85 -1.93 7.67
C SER A 34 4.69 -2.83 7.32
N MET A 35 4.99 -4.05 6.86
CA MET A 35 4.00 -5.03 6.42
C MET A 35 3.66 -6.00 7.58
N HIS A 36 2.46 -6.57 7.57
CA HIS A 36 2.03 -7.54 8.58
C HIS A 36 2.90 -8.82 8.65
N ASP A 37 3.59 -9.15 7.56
CA ASP A 37 4.54 -10.27 7.52
C ASP A 37 5.94 -9.92 8.07
N GLY A 38 6.12 -8.70 8.61
CA GLY A 38 7.38 -8.22 9.16
C GLY A 38 8.32 -7.60 8.12
N ARG A 39 7.98 -7.61 6.83
CA ARG A 39 8.78 -6.91 5.81
C ARG A 39 8.69 -5.41 6.01
N VAL A 40 9.81 -4.73 5.74
CA VAL A 40 9.86 -3.27 5.69
C VAL A 40 10.27 -2.85 4.30
N LEU A 41 9.40 -2.12 3.62
CA LEU A 41 9.62 -1.62 2.26
C LEU A 41 9.80 -0.11 2.28
N ARG A 42 10.69 0.41 1.44
CA ARG A 42 10.90 1.85 1.27
C ARG A 42 10.74 2.20 -0.19
N GLY A 43 10.01 3.26 -0.47
CA GLY A 43 9.76 3.64 -1.85
C GLY A 43 9.00 4.95 -1.98
N VAL A 44 8.63 5.23 -3.22
CA VAL A 44 7.80 6.35 -3.62
C VAL A 44 6.41 5.84 -3.98
N VAL A 45 5.37 6.52 -3.49
CA VAL A 45 3.99 6.24 -3.88
C VAL A 45 3.81 6.65 -5.34
N ALA A 46 3.74 5.67 -6.23
CA ALA A 46 3.68 5.91 -7.67
C ALA A 46 2.27 6.28 -8.16
N ALA A 47 1.25 5.94 -7.38
CA ALA A 47 -0.12 6.35 -7.59
C ALA A 47 -0.87 6.34 -6.26
N LEU A 48 -1.71 7.34 -6.03
CA LEU A 48 -2.59 7.38 -4.87
C LEU A 48 -3.49 6.14 -4.84
N PRO A 49 -3.44 5.32 -3.77
CA PRO A 49 -4.35 4.21 -3.64
C PRO A 49 -5.77 4.73 -3.37
N GLY A 50 -6.75 4.06 -3.97
CA GLY A 50 -8.17 4.30 -3.72
C GLY A 50 -8.87 3.01 -3.31
N LEU A 51 -9.87 3.14 -2.43
CA LEU A 51 -10.78 2.04 -2.14
C LEU A 51 -11.61 1.73 -3.38
N GLN A 52 -11.66 0.45 -3.72
CA GLN A 52 -12.40 -0.07 -4.85
C GLN A 52 -13.11 -1.36 -4.43
N THR A 53 -14.17 -1.72 -5.14
CA THR A 53 -14.85 -2.99 -4.94
C THR A 53 -13.99 -4.14 -5.45
N PHE A 54 -13.82 -5.15 -4.59
CA PHE A 54 -13.19 -6.43 -4.90
C PHE A 54 -14.11 -7.57 -4.43
N TYR A 55 -13.86 -8.76 -4.98
CA TYR A 55 -14.50 -10.01 -4.56
C TYR A 55 -13.49 -10.85 -3.78
N GLY A 56 -13.81 -11.11 -2.53
CA GLY A 56 -13.05 -11.95 -1.62
C GLY A 56 -13.32 -13.45 -1.81
N PRO A 57 -12.71 -14.29 -0.96
CA PRO A 57 -12.99 -15.72 -0.91
C PRO A 57 -14.50 -15.98 -0.73
N GLY A 58 -15.06 -16.91 -1.51
CA GLY A 58 -16.49 -17.21 -1.47
C GLY A 58 -17.39 -16.20 -2.19
N ASP A 59 -16.81 -15.39 -3.09
CA ASP A 59 -17.54 -14.37 -3.89
C ASP A 59 -18.17 -13.27 -3.03
N VAL A 60 -17.59 -13.03 -1.84
CA VAL A 60 -18.02 -11.98 -0.93
C VAL A 60 -17.57 -10.64 -1.49
N GLU A 61 -18.51 -9.72 -1.71
CA GLU A 61 -18.19 -8.35 -2.14
C GLU A 61 -17.72 -7.51 -0.95
N GLY A 62 -16.68 -6.70 -1.17
CA GLY A 62 -16.27 -5.68 -0.22
C GLY A 62 -15.27 -4.70 -0.82
N LEU A 63 -14.74 -3.83 0.03
CA LEU A 63 -13.77 -2.81 -0.34
C LEU A 63 -12.36 -3.23 0.07
N ASN A 64 -11.40 -2.95 -0.80
CA ASN A 64 -9.98 -2.93 -0.47
C ASN A 64 -9.29 -1.91 -1.40
N GLY A 65 -7.99 -1.72 -1.25
CA GLY A 65 -7.19 -0.88 -2.14
C GLY A 65 -5.82 -1.48 -2.36
N MET A 66 -5.22 -1.11 -3.49
CA MET A 66 -3.88 -1.53 -3.85
C MET A 66 -2.99 -0.31 -3.96
N LEU A 67 -1.89 -0.33 -3.21
CA LEU A 67 -0.82 0.65 -3.24
C LEU A 67 0.26 0.20 -4.22
N ARG A 68 0.59 1.07 -5.18
CA ARG A 68 1.74 0.90 -6.06
C ARG A 68 2.92 1.68 -5.49
N LEU A 69 3.91 0.96 -4.98
CA LEU A 69 5.13 1.52 -4.42
C LEU A 69 6.30 1.28 -5.36
N GLU A 70 7.06 2.32 -5.68
CA GLU A 70 8.29 2.24 -6.48
C GLU A 70 9.50 2.35 -5.55
N GLU A 71 10.19 1.23 -5.35
CA GLU A 71 11.43 1.15 -4.58
C GLU A 71 12.62 1.49 -5.50
N PRO A 72 13.35 2.59 -5.26
CA PRO A 72 14.52 2.93 -6.06
C PRO A 72 15.64 1.91 -5.83
N LEU A 73 16.33 1.54 -6.92
CA LEU A 73 17.45 0.60 -6.91
C LEU A 73 18.76 1.32 -7.23
N ASP A 74 19.84 0.83 -6.64
CA ASP A 74 21.20 1.27 -6.97
C ASP A 74 21.49 0.97 -8.45
N GLY A 75 21.67 2.02 -9.26
CA GLY A 75 21.86 1.91 -10.71
C GLY A 75 20.80 2.61 -11.57
N GLY A 76 19.86 3.34 -10.97
CA GLY A 76 18.96 4.24 -11.70
C GLY A 76 17.65 3.60 -12.21
N GLY A 77 17.27 2.46 -11.65
CA GLY A 77 15.96 1.81 -11.88
C GLY A 77 15.08 1.82 -10.64
N SER A 78 13.82 1.42 -10.81
CA SER A 78 12.86 1.25 -9.70
C SER A 78 12.17 -0.10 -9.77
N ARG A 79 11.98 -0.75 -8.62
CA ARG A 79 11.19 -1.97 -8.48
C ARG A 79 9.77 -1.61 -8.07
N VAL A 80 8.79 -2.11 -8.82
CA VAL A 80 7.39 -1.87 -8.55
C VAL A 80 6.85 -2.96 -7.61
N HIS A 81 6.28 -2.55 -6.50
CA HIS A 81 5.56 -3.39 -5.55
C HIS A 81 4.08 -3.03 -5.58
N ASN A 82 3.22 -4.00 -5.86
CA ASN A 82 1.77 -3.86 -5.73
C ASN A 82 1.37 -4.49 -4.39
N LEU A 83 0.97 -3.67 -3.43
CA LEU A 83 0.71 -4.07 -2.06
C LEU A 83 -0.76 -3.82 -1.72
N TRP A 84 -1.37 -4.74 -0.98
CA TRP A 84 -2.71 -4.50 -0.45
C TRP A 84 -2.66 -3.55 0.74
N LEU A 85 -3.60 -2.61 0.83
CA LEU A 85 -3.67 -1.66 1.94
C LEU A 85 -3.90 -2.36 3.28
N ASP A 86 -4.63 -3.47 3.31
CA ASP A 86 -4.88 -4.23 4.53
C ASP A 86 -3.64 -4.93 5.09
N GLN A 87 -2.63 -5.14 4.25
CA GLN A 87 -1.37 -5.77 4.66
C GLN A 87 -0.37 -4.77 5.27
N ILE A 88 -0.69 -3.48 5.22
CA ILE A 88 0.16 -2.42 5.76
C ILE A 88 -0.18 -2.22 7.24
N ASP A 89 0.82 -2.42 8.09
CA ASP A 89 0.71 -2.20 9.53
C ASP A 89 0.97 -0.73 9.90
N ALA A 90 2.03 -0.15 9.32
CA ALA A 90 2.41 1.23 9.60
C ALA A 90 3.02 1.94 8.38
N ILE A 91 2.73 3.24 8.27
CA ILE A 91 3.23 4.13 7.21
C ILE A 91 4.03 5.24 7.87
N ARG A 92 5.29 5.38 7.49
CA ARG A 92 6.16 6.46 7.96
C ARG A 92 6.67 7.29 6.78
N PRO A 93 6.47 8.61 6.76
CA PRO A 93 7.10 9.49 5.77
C PRO A 93 8.62 9.42 5.86
N LEU A 94 9.27 9.43 4.69
CA LEU A 94 10.72 9.47 4.55
C LEU A 94 11.18 10.79 3.93
N THR A 95 12.34 11.24 4.36
CA THR A 95 13.11 12.25 3.63
C THR A 95 13.77 11.62 2.40
N ALA A 96 14.18 12.46 1.43
CA ALA A 96 14.92 11.99 0.25
C ALA A 96 16.21 11.23 0.62
N PHE A 97 16.87 11.66 1.70
CA PHE A 97 18.09 11.03 2.20
C PHE A 97 17.84 9.63 2.78
N GLU A 98 16.78 9.47 3.57
CA GLU A 98 16.44 8.16 4.17
C GLU A 98 16.03 7.12 3.14
N LEU A 99 15.42 7.54 2.02
CA LEU A 99 15.01 6.64 0.95
C LEU A 99 16.20 5.93 0.28
N HIS A 100 17.33 6.64 0.12
CA HIS A 100 18.54 6.11 -0.52
C HIS A 100 19.52 5.48 0.47
N ARG A 101 19.16 5.38 1.75
CA ARG A 101 20.05 4.82 2.75
C ARG A 101 20.09 3.30 2.60
N PRO A 102 21.26 2.69 2.33
CA PRO A 102 21.39 1.23 2.39
C PRO A 102 21.08 0.76 3.82
N HIS A 103 20.29 -0.31 3.93
CA HIS A 103 20.08 -1.03 5.19
C HIS A 103 21.34 -1.82 5.57
#